data_AF-A0A223ATS3-F1
#
_entry.id   AF-A0A223ATS3-F1
#
_cell.length_a   1.000
_cell.length_b   1.000
_cell.length_c   1.000
_cell.angle_alpha   90.00
_cell.angle_beta   90.00
_cell.angle_gamma   90.00
#
_symmetry.space_group_name_H-M   'P 1'
#
loop_
_entity.id
_entity.type
_entity.pdbx_description
1 polymer ?
#
loop_
_entity_poly.entity_id
_entity_poly.type
_entity_poly.pdbx_seq_one_letter_code
_entity_poly.pdbx_strand_id
1 'polypeptide(L)'
;MKCKITLQERLKDLRVAHNLNLEELAKLTGISKSALGNYENDDYKEINHGNLVTLAQFYKVSTDYLLCLTENKNHSNTDLTNLHLSDNMIDLLLSGSINNRLLCEIATHDKFKELMADTEIFVDGVATKRFNDLNSSLETVRAEIINQNPNVSNDHTLRTLSAAQVGEEDFFCHITHKTWDSIIKDIRKNHEQDIDSIPEDDTALSLQKIRQIMISSGNNMDKFIEIFCNSFQLKYKRLSEDEKELLRKLFKKSPIIKNSGINFRKRKK
;
A
#
# COMPACT_ATOMS: atom_id res chain seq x y z
N MET A 1 -5.68 6.20 -1.88
CA MET A 1 -5.39 5.46 -3.14
C MET A 1 -6.52 5.43 -4.20
N LYS A 2 -7.72 5.98 -3.96
CA LYS A 2 -8.63 6.35 -5.06
C LYS A 2 -8.54 7.85 -5.34
N CYS A 3 -7.33 8.34 -5.64
CA CYS A 3 -7.18 9.70 -6.16
C CYS A 3 -7.08 9.58 -7.68
N LYS A 4 -8.25 9.53 -8.35
CA LYS A 4 -8.31 9.67 -9.80
C LYS A 4 -8.01 11.14 -10.07
N ILE A 5 -6.82 11.42 -10.60
CA ILE A 5 -6.44 12.78 -11.03
C ILE A 5 -7.59 13.33 -11.87
N THR A 6 -8.13 14.47 -11.45
CA THR A 6 -9.21 15.11 -12.17
C THR A 6 -8.65 15.77 -13.44
N LEU A 7 -9.51 16.03 -14.41
CA LEU A 7 -9.12 16.74 -15.63
C LEU A 7 -8.54 18.13 -15.28
N GLN A 8 -9.10 18.77 -14.25
CA GLN A 8 -8.73 20.09 -13.76
C GLN A 8 -7.28 20.09 -13.25
N GLU A 9 -6.96 19.13 -12.37
CA GLU A 9 -5.60 18.91 -11.87
C GLU A 9 -4.64 18.61 -13.02
N ARG A 10 -5.04 17.78 -13.99
CA ARG A 10 -4.22 17.45 -15.16
C ARG A 10 -3.90 18.66 -16.04
N LEU A 11 -4.86 19.55 -16.26
CA LEU A 11 -4.65 20.78 -17.02
C LEU A 11 -3.67 21.71 -16.30
N LYS A 12 -3.82 21.83 -14.97
CA LYS A 12 -2.93 22.62 -14.12
C LYS A 12 -1.51 22.05 -14.12
N ASP A 13 -1.36 20.74 -13.99
CA ASP A 13 -0.08 20.04 -14.02
C ASP A 13 0.64 20.23 -15.36
N LEU A 14 -0.09 20.12 -16.48
CA LEU A 14 0.46 20.40 -17.81
C LEU A 14 0.93 21.84 -17.95
N ARG A 15 0.16 22.81 -17.45
CA ARG A 15 0.57 24.22 -17.49
C ARG A 15 1.85 24.46 -16.68
N VAL A 16 1.91 23.91 -15.46
CA VAL A 16 3.07 24.05 -14.56
C VAL A 16 4.30 23.35 -15.12
N ALA A 17 4.15 22.15 -15.70
CA ALA A 17 5.25 21.42 -16.34
C ALA A 17 5.86 22.18 -17.54
N HIS A 18 5.07 23.03 -18.20
CA HIS A 18 5.53 23.91 -19.28
C HIS A 18 6.03 25.28 -18.79
N ASN A 19 6.09 25.52 -17.47
CA ASN A 19 6.48 26.79 -16.85
C ASN A 19 5.65 28.00 -17.31
N LEU A 20 4.37 27.80 -17.61
CA LEU A 20 3.48 28.85 -18.11
C LEU A 20 2.58 29.41 -17.01
N ASN A 21 2.36 30.71 -17.04
CA ASN A 21 1.27 31.34 -16.29
C ASN A 21 -0.02 31.40 -17.14
N LEU A 22 -1.18 31.63 -16.50
CA LEU A 22 -2.48 31.62 -17.20
C LEU A 22 -2.57 32.69 -18.30
N GLU A 23 -1.82 33.79 -18.17
CA GLU A 23 -1.78 34.86 -19.18
C GLU A 23 -0.98 34.46 -20.42
N GLU A 24 0.16 33.80 -20.25
CA GLU A 24 0.94 33.24 -21.36
C GLU A 24 0.17 32.14 -22.06
N LEU A 25 -0.45 31.22 -21.31
CA LEU A 25 -1.26 30.16 -21.89
C LEU A 25 -2.44 30.73 -22.69
N ALA A 26 -3.10 31.78 -22.18
CA ALA A 26 -4.17 32.47 -22.89
C ALA A 26 -3.70 33.08 -24.22
N LYS A 27 -2.52 33.72 -24.23
CA LYS A 27 -1.94 34.30 -25.46
C LYS A 27 -1.58 33.24 -26.49
N LEU A 28 -1.07 32.09 -26.05
CA LEU A 28 -0.62 31.01 -26.93
C LEU A 28 -1.78 30.18 -27.49
N THR A 29 -2.82 29.94 -26.68
CA THR A 29 -3.98 29.10 -27.07
C THR A 29 -5.13 29.89 -27.64
N GLY A 30 -5.17 31.22 -27.45
CA GLY A 30 -6.30 32.06 -27.82
C GLY A 30 -7.52 31.92 -26.90
N ILE A 31 -7.41 31.13 -25.82
CA ILE A 31 -8.46 30.94 -24.82
C ILE A 31 -8.34 32.05 -23.78
N SER A 32 -9.47 32.63 -23.32
CA SER A 32 -9.41 33.70 -22.32
C SER A 32 -8.83 33.21 -20.98
N LYS A 33 -8.08 34.08 -20.30
CA LYS A 33 -7.52 33.81 -18.96
C LYS A 33 -8.59 33.33 -17.97
N SER A 34 -9.79 33.91 -18.03
CA SER A 34 -10.91 33.53 -17.17
C SER A 34 -11.45 32.14 -17.50
N ALA A 35 -11.51 31.75 -18.78
CA ALA A 35 -11.90 30.40 -19.18
C ALA A 35 -10.86 29.36 -18.72
N LEU A 36 -9.56 29.63 -18.92
CA LEU A 36 -8.49 28.73 -18.44
C LEU A 36 -8.50 28.59 -16.90
N GLY A 37 -8.63 29.70 -16.17
CA GLY A 37 -8.75 29.65 -14.71
C GLY A 37 -10.00 28.89 -14.25
N ASN A 38 -11.11 28.97 -14.99
CA ASN A 38 -12.30 28.17 -14.72
C ASN A 38 -12.10 26.67 -15.02
N TYR A 39 -11.27 26.31 -15.99
CA TYR A 39 -10.99 24.91 -16.35
C TYR A 39 -10.02 24.23 -15.38
N GLU A 40 -9.17 25.00 -14.71
CA GLU A 40 -8.23 24.48 -13.70
C GLU A 40 -8.79 24.50 -12.26
N ASN A 41 -9.97 25.10 -12.04
CA ASN A 41 -10.63 25.14 -10.75
C ASN A 41 -11.51 23.91 -10.52
N ASP A 42 -11.68 23.48 -9.27
CA ASP A 42 -12.48 22.31 -8.87
C ASP A 42 -13.99 22.42 -9.15
N ASP A 43 -14.46 23.58 -9.61
CA ASP A 43 -15.82 23.72 -10.13
C ASP A 43 -15.93 22.99 -11.46
N TYR A 44 -16.77 21.96 -11.53
CA TYR A 44 -17.08 21.18 -12.73
C TYR A 44 -17.74 22.06 -13.82
N LYS A 45 -16.93 22.88 -14.50
CA LYS A 45 -17.33 23.67 -15.65
C LYS A 45 -17.00 22.93 -16.93
N GLU A 46 -17.98 22.85 -17.80
CA GLU A 46 -17.85 22.18 -19.10
C GLU A 46 -16.81 22.88 -19.97
N ILE A 47 -15.87 22.10 -20.51
CA ILE A 47 -14.93 22.56 -21.52
C ILE A 47 -15.56 22.32 -22.89
N ASN A 48 -15.64 23.38 -23.69
CA ASN A 48 -16.09 23.26 -25.07
C ASN A 48 -15.11 22.38 -25.87
N HIS A 49 -15.63 21.44 -26.67
CA HIS A 49 -14.84 20.54 -27.52
C HIS A 49 -13.76 21.26 -28.35
N GLY A 50 -14.04 22.46 -28.87
CA GLY A 50 -13.04 23.26 -29.59
C GLY A 50 -11.84 23.69 -28.73
N ASN A 51 -12.10 24.10 -27.49
CA ASN A 51 -11.03 24.47 -26.54
C ASN A 51 -10.25 23.22 -26.10
N LEU A 52 -10.93 22.09 -25.91
CA LEU A 52 -10.30 20.82 -25.57
C LEU A 52 -9.33 20.37 -26.68
N VAL A 53 -9.74 20.44 -27.96
CA VAL A 53 -8.88 20.13 -29.12
C VAL A 53 -7.69 21.09 -29.19
N THR A 54 -7.92 22.39 -28.96
CA THR A 54 -6.86 23.41 -28.97
C THR A 54 -5.82 23.13 -27.88
N LEU A 55 -6.25 22.77 -26.67
CA LEU A 55 -5.37 22.40 -25.57
C LEU A 55 -4.60 21.10 -25.88
N ALA A 56 -5.27 20.10 -26.45
CA ALA A 56 -4.63 18.83 -26.85
C ALA A 56 -3.53 19.07 -27.90
N GLN A 57 -3.79 19.90 -28.91
CA GLN A 57 -2.82 20.27 -29.93
C GLN A 57 -1.65 21.08 -29.35
N PHE A 58 -1.94 22.04 -28.46
CA PHE A 58 -0.93 22.86 -27.81
C PHE A 58 0.03 22.03 -26.97
N TYR A 59 -0.49 21.14 -26.12
CA TYR A 59 0.31 20.27 -25.26
C TYR A 59 0.88 19.05 -25.99
N LYS A 60 0.49 18.82 -27.26
CA LYS A 60 0.85 17.65 -28.07
C LYS A 60 0.50 16.32 -27.38
N VAL A 61 -0.68 16.26 -26.79
CA VAL A 61 -1.22 15.06 -26.10
C VAL A 61 -2.54 14.64 -26.72
N SER A 62 -2.97 13.40 -26.47
CA SER A 62 -4.31 12.97 -26.89
C SER A 62 -5.41 13.60 -26.03
N THR A 63 -6.61 13.74 -26.61
CA THR A 63 -7.79 14.16 -25.86
C THR A 63 -8.10 13.19 -24.72
N ASP A 64 -7.92 11.89 -24.95
CA ASP A 64 -8.08 10.85 -23.94
C ASP A 64 -7.15 11.06 -22.73
N TYR A 65 -5.93 11.55 -22.97
CA TYR A 65 -5.01 11.91 -21.90
C TYR A 65 -5.53 13.11 -21.10
N LEU A 66 -6.01 14.17 -21.75
CA LEU A 66 -6.59 15.32 -21.04
C LEU A 66 -7.83 14.95 -20.22
N LEU A 67 -8.66 14.05 -20.73
CA LEU A 67 -9.89 13.57 -20.09
C LEU A 67 -9.65 12.53 -18.98
N CYS A 68 -8.38 12.23 -18.65
CA CYS A 68 -8.02 11.19 -17.68
C CYS A 68 -8.60 9.81 -18.03
N LEU A 69 -8.76 9.53 -19.33
CA LEU A 69 -9.13 8.22 -19.87
C LEU A 69 -7.90 7.34 -20.10
N THR A 70 -6.72 7.96 -20.27
CA THR A 70 -5.42 7.27 -20.34
C THR A 70 -4.35 8.03 -19.56
N GLU A 71 -3.37 7.31 -19.03
CA GLU A 71 -2.12 7.87 -18.48
C GLU A 71 -1.01 8.00 -19.55
N ASN A 72 -1.25 7.48 -20.77
CA ASN A 72 -0.27 7.49 -21.85
C ASN A 72 -0.17 8.87 -22.51
N LYS A 73 0.74 9.71 -22.01
CA LYS A 73 0.99 11.04 -22.59
C LYS A 73 1.60 10.99 -23.98
N ASN A 74 2.66 10.19 -24.17
CA ASN A 74 3.50 10.17 -25.38
C ASN A 74 3.35 8.89 -26.22
N HIS A 75 2.58 7.93 -25.72
CA HIS A 75 2.57 6.54 -26.19
C HIS A 75 1.14 6.06 -26.48
N SER A 76 0.28 6.94 -26.98
CA SER A 76 -1.15 6.66 -27.20
C SER A 76 -1.42 5.52 -28.17
N ASN A 77 -0.42 5.07 -28.93
CA ASN A 77 -0.55 4.00 -29.92
C ASN A 77 0.68 3.05 -29.93
N THR A 78 1.33 2.88 -28.77
CA THR A 78 2.42 1.90 -28.67
C THR A 78 1.86 0.50 -28.85
N ASP A 79 2.41 -0.22 -29.82
CA ASP A 79 2.01 -1.61 -30.07
C ASP A 79 2.39 -2.48 -28.86
N LEU A 80 1.42 -3.26 -28.38
CA LEU A 80 1.57 -4.16 -27.23
C LEU A 80 2.64 -5.22 -27.49
N THR A 81 2.86 -5.58 -28.75
CA THR A 81 3.89 -6.52 -29.18
C THR A 81 5.29 -6.12 -28.72
N ASN A 82 5.60 -4.82 -28.69
CA ASN A 82 6.91 -4.29 -28.29
C ASN A 82 7.16 -4.41 -26.77
N LEU A 83 6.11 -4.65 -25.98
CA LEU A 83 6.22 -4.80 -24.52
C LEU A 83 6.54 -6.24 -24.11
N HIS A 84 6.55 -7.19 -25.06
CA HIS A 84 6.79 -8.62 -24.81
C HIS A 84 5.94 -9.22 -23.68
N LEU A 85 4.73 -8.69 -23.50
CA LEU A 85 3.78 -9.21 -22.52
C LEU A 85 3.13 -10.49 -23.05
N SER A 86 2.99 -11.50 -22.19
CA SER A 86 2.22 -12.69 -22.52
C SER A 86 0.71 -12.42 -22.45
N ASP A 87 -0.08 -13.24 -23.13
CA ASP A 87 -1.56 -13.13 -23.12
C ASP A 87 -2.12 -13.15 -21.68
N ASN A 88 -1.58 -14.03 -20.82
CA ASN A 88 -1.97 -14.10 -19.40
C ASN A 88 -1.71 -12.78 -18.65
N MET A 89 -0.61 -12.08 -18.98
CA MET A 89 -0.30 -10.79 -18.36
C MET A 89 -1.23 -9.69 -18.86
N ILE A 90 -1.57 -9.71 -20.15
CA ILE A 90 -2.54 -8.78 -20.73
C ILE A 90 -3.91 -8.96 -20.08
N ASP A 91 -4.39 -10.21 -19.96
CA ASP A 91 -5.65 -10.54 -19.30
C ASP A 91 -5.66 -10.09 -17.84
N LEU A 92 -4.55 -10.28 -17.11
CA LEU A 92 -4.42 -9.80 -15.74
C LEU A 92 -4.54 -8.27 -15.66
N LEU A 93 -3.83 -7.53 -16.52
CA LEU A 93 -3.87 -6.06 -16.55
C LEU A 93 -5.26 -5.53 -16.94
N LEU A 94 -5.99 -6.22 -17.81
CA LEU A 94 -7.34 -5.85 -18.23
C LEU A 94 -8.44 -6.27 -17.25
N SER A 95 -8.20 -7.31 -16.44
CA SER A 95 -9.20 -7.88 -15.53
C SER A 95 -9.70 -6.93 -14.44
N GLY A 96 -8.95 -5.86 -14.15
CA GLY A 96 -9.22 -4.97 -13.02
C GLY A 96 -9.04 -5.62 -11.64
N SER A 97 -8.47 -6.84 -11.59
CA SER A 97 -8.21 -7.57 -10.33
C SER A 97 -7.00 -7.03 -9.57
N ILE A 98 -6.11 -6.29 -10.25
CA ILE A 98 -4.92 -5.67 -9.69
C ILE A 98 -4.99 -4.14 -9.82
N ASN A 99 -4.34 -3.44 -8.89
CA ASN A 99 -4.20 -1.99 -8.96
C ASN A 99 -3.05 -1.64 -9.93
N ASN A 100 -3.39 -1.44 -11.21
CA ASN A 100 -2.41 -1.10 -12.25
C ASN A 100 -1.62 0.19 -11.93
N ARG A 101 -2.23 1.16 -11.22
CA ARG A 101 -1.52 2.37 -10.81
C ARG A 101 -0.40 2.04 -9.82
N LEU A 102 -0.70 1.24 -8.81
CA LEU A 102 0.30 0.79 -7.83
C LEU A 102 1.40 -0.05 -8.52
N LEU A 103 1.02 -0.91 -9.47
CA LEU A 103 2.00 -1.67 -10.26
C LEU A 103 2.94 -0.71 -11.02
N CYS A 104 2.41 0.34 -11.65
CA CYS A 104 3.23 1.34 -12.33
C CYS A 104 4.16 2.09 -11.35
N GLU A 105 3.68 2.46 -10.17
CA GLU A 105 4.50 3.11 -9.14
C GLU A 105 5.65 2.22 -8.67
N ILE A 106 5.39 0.92 -8.49
CA ILE A 106 6.43 -0.08 -8.18
C ILE A 106 7.42 -0.19 -9.33
N ALA A 107 6.93 -0.36 -10.56
CA ALA A 107 7.76 -0.60 -11.75
C ALA A 107 8.60 0.61 -12.17
N THR A 108 8.19 1.82 -11.78
CA THR A 108 8.90 3.08 -12.09
C THR A 108 9.81 3.57 -10.96
N HIS A 109 9.87 2.85 -9.84
CA HIS A 109 10.77 3.16 -8.74
C HIS A 109 12.24 3.03 -9.18
N ASP A 110 13.13 3.88 -8.67
CA ASP A 110 14.55 3.93 -9.05
C ASP A 110 15.28 2.58 -8.80
N LYS A 111 14.99 1.94 -7.66
CA LYS A 111 15.49 0.62 -7.26
C LYS A 111 14.80 -0.56 -7.93
N PHE A 112 13.74 -0.36 -8.71
CA PHE A 112 13.05 -1.49 -9.35
C PHE A 112 13.95 -2.21 -10.35
N LYS A 113 14.81 -1.46 -11.07
CA LYS A 113 15.79 -2.05 -12.00
C LYS A 113 16.83 -2.91 -11.28
N GLU A 114 17.28 -2.48 -10.10
CA GLU A 114 18.18 -3.25 -9.24
C GLU A 114 17.50 -4.54 -8.78
N LEU A 115 16.27 -4.45 -8.28
CA LEU A 115 15.48 -5.61 -7.88
C LEU A 115 15.30 -6.61 -9.03
N MET A 116 15.00 -6.13 -10.24
CA MET A 116 14.84 -6.99 -11.41
C MET A 116 16.15 -7.70 -11.80
N ALA A 117 17.27 -6.99 -11.76
CA ALA A 117 18.59 -7.59 -12.04
C ALA A 117 18.95 -8.66 -10.99
N ASP A 118 18.73 -8.38 -9.70
CA ASP A 118 18.98 -9.34 -8.63
C ASP A 118 18.06 -10.58 -8.76
N THR A 119 16.81 -10.36 -9.17
CA THR A 119 15.84 -11.44 -9.40
C THR A 119 16.23 -12.28 -10.61
N GLU A 120 16.68 -11.67 -11.70
CA GLU A 120 17.16 -12.37 -12.90
C GLU A 120 18.38 -13.24 -12.60
N ILE A 121 19.36 -12.70 -11.87
CA ILE A 121 20.56 -13.45 -11.42
C ILE A 121 20.18 -14.71 -10.63
N PHE A 122 19.13 -14.62 -9.82
CA PHE A 122 18.59 -15.75 -9.07
C PHE A 122 17.85 -16.75 -9.96
N VAL A 123 16.89 -16.27 -10.75
CA VAL A 123 16.04 -17.11 -11.61
C VAL A 123 16.85 -17.86 -12.65
N ASP A 124 17.88 -17.23 -13.23
CA ASP A 124 18.77 -17.84 -14.21
C ASP A 124 19.74 -18.87 -13.60
N GLY A 125 19.75 -19.02 -12.27
CA GLY A 125 20.61 -19.96 -11.55
C GLY A 125 22.11 -19.64 -11.65
N VAL A 126 22.46 -18.45 -12.18
CA VAL A 126 23.85 -17.99 -12.31
C VAL A 126 24.51 -17.98 -10.94
N ALA A 127 23.79 -17.49 -9.93
CA ALA A 127 24.32 -17.44 -8.59
C ALA A 127 24.25 -18.78 -7.85
N THR A 128 23.21 -19.60 -8.06
CA THR A 128 23.14 -20.98 -7.57
C THR A 128 24.42 -21.74 -7.89
N LYS A 129 24.86 -21.66 -9.16
CA LYS A 129 26.09 -22.31 -9.61
C LYS A 129 27.32 -21.81 -8.86
N ARG A 130 27.43 -20.49 -8.65
CA ARG A 130 28.57 -19.90 -7.93
C ARG A 130 28.59 -20.28 -6.45
N PHE A 131 27.44 -20.28 -5.78
CA PHE A 131 27.36 -20.71 -4.39
C PHE A 131 27.71 -22.18 -4.23
N ASN A 132 27.22 -23.04 -5.14
CA ASN A 132 27.56 -24.46 -5.12
C ASN A 132 29.04 -24.71 -5.38
N ASP A 133 29.66 -24.00 -6.32
CA ASP A 133 31.10 -24.09 -6.59
C ASP A 133 31.92 -23.70 -5.33
N LEU A 134 31.54 -22.59 -4.68
CA LEU A 134 32.20 -22.11 -3.46
C LEU A 134 32.02 -23.08 -2.27
N ASN A 135 30.79 -23.51 -2.02
CA ASN A 135 30.47 -24.45 -0.94
C ASN A 135 31.18 -25.80 -1.14
N SER A 136 31.26 -26.28 -2.40
CA SER A 136 32.00 -27.50 -2.75
C SER A 136 33.50 -27.35 -2.51
N SER A 137 34.08 -26.18 -2.82
CA SER A 137 35.48 -25.89 -2.51
C SER A 137 35.73 -25.88 -1.01
N LEU A 138 34.83 -25.30 -0.21
CA LEU A 138 34.95 -25.31 1.26
C LEU A 138 34.84 -26.72 1.83
N GLU A 139 33.95 -27.55 1.31
CA GLU A 139 33.86 -28.96 1.70
C GLU A 139 35.09 -29.78 1.30
N THR A 140 35.71 -29.46 0.16
CA THR A 140 36.97 -30.10 -0.25
C THR A 140 38.09 -29.80 0.75
N VAL A 141 38.26 -28.53 1.12
CA VAL A 141 39.23 -28.11 2.14
C VAL A 141 38.92 -28.75 3.49
N ARG A 142 37.64 -28.82 3.87
CA ARG A 142 37.19 -29.46 5.10
C ARG A 142 37.53 -30.95 5.13
N ALA A 143 37.31 -31.66 4.02
CA ALA A 143 37.65 -33.06 3.87
C ALA A 143 39.16 -33.32 3.95
N GLU A 144 39.99 -32.46 3.35
CA GLU A 144 41.45 -32.53 3.45
C GLU A 144 41.94 -32.39 4.89
N ILE A 145 41.40 -31.43 5.65
CA ILE A 145 41.77 -31.21 7.05
C ILE A 145 41.40 -32.42 7.92
N ILE A 146 40.21 -32.98 7.71
CA ILE A 146 39.75 -34.19 8.43
C ILE A 146 40.65 -35.39 8.09
N ASN A 147 41.00 -35.58 6.82
CA ASN A 147 41.88 -36.66 6.38
C ASN A 147 43.28 -36.55 6.97
N GLN A 148 43.83 -35.34 7.06
CA GLN A 148 45.14 -35.10 7.66
C GLN A 148 45.14 -35.29 9.18
N ASN A 149 44.00 -35.09 9.85
CA ASN A 149 43.90 -35.20 11.31
C ASN A 149 42.59 -35.91 11.76
N PRO A 150 42.57 -37.26 11.82
CA PRO A 150 41.34 -38.04 12.06
C PRO A 150 40.65 -37.81 13.42
N ASN A 151 41.37 -37.30 14.43
CA ASN A 151 40.83 -37.05 15.79
C ASN A 151 40.28 -35.62 15.97
N VAL A 152 40.19 -34.84 14.91
CA VAL A 152 39.77 -33.42 14.92
C VAL A 152 38.25 -33.34 14.79
N SER A 153 37.54 -33.92 15.76
CA SER A 153 36.08 -34.03 15.68
C SER A 153 35.34 -32.69 15.88
N ASN A 154 36.01 -31.57 16.20
CA ASN A 154 35.30 -30.30 16.45
C ASN A 154 36.22 -29.06 16.49
N ASP A 155 37.24 -29.01 15.65
CA ASP A 155 38.18 -27.87 15.64
C ASP A 155 37.51 -26.58 15.14
N HIS A 156 37.97 -25.45 15.69
CA HIS A 156 37.51 -24.10 15.35
C HIS A 156 37.53 -23.89 13.82
N THR A 157 38.57 -24.40 13.16
CA THR A 157 38.74 -24.34 11.70
C THR A 157 37.57 -24.97 10.94
N LEU A 158 37.11 -26.15 11.35
CA LEU A 158 36.00 -26.86 10.70
C LEU A 158 34.65 -26.14 10.92
N ARG A 159 34.46 -25.54 12.10
CA ARG A 159 33.26 -24.73 12.39
C ARG A 159 33.24 -23.44 11.56
N THR A 160 34.39 -22.78 11.41
CA THR A 160 34.51 -21.58 10.57
C THR A 160 34.24 -21.88 9.11
N LEU A 161 34.75 -23.00 8.57
CA LEU A 161 34.48 -23.41 7.18
C LEU A 161 33.00 -23.73 6.94
N SER A 162 32.34 -24.38 7.89
CA SER A 162 30.90 -24.64 7.80
C SER A 162 30.07 -23.36 7.94
N ALA A 163 30.45 -22.43 8.82
CA ALA A 163 29.77 -21.14 8.96
C ALA A 163 30.00 -20.18 7.77
N ALA A 164 31.06 -20.40 6.99
CA ALA A 164 31.34 -19.64 5.77
C ALA A 164 30.51 -20.10 4.56
N GLN A 165 29.82 -21.25 4.67
CA GLN A 165 28.90 -21.70 3.63
C GLN A 165 27.68 -20.80 3.61
N VAL A 166 27.33 -20.33 2.41
CA VAL A 166 26.17 -19.47 2.21
C VAL A 166 25.08 -20.30 1.56
N GLY A 167 23.93 -20.36 2.23
CA GLY A 167 22.70 -20.89 1.65
C GLY A 167 22.20 -19.93 0.58
N GLU A 168 21.85 -20.47 -0.57
CA GLU A 168 21.33 -19.70 -1.69
C GLU A 168 20.10 -18.89 -1.26
N GLU A 169 19.10 -19.55 -0.67
CA GLU A 169 17.86 -18.92 -0.22
C GLU A 169 18.10 -17.78 0.78
N ASP A 170 19.05 -17.94 1.70
CA ASP A 170 19.36 -16.94 2.73
C ASP A 170 19.97 -15.67 2.12
N PHE A 171 20.82 -15.82 1.11
CA PHE A 171 21.43 -14.69 0.41
C PHE A 171 20.40 -13.92 -0.43
N PHE A 172 19.59 -14.63 -1.21
CA PHE A 172 18.61 -14.01 -2.10
C PHE A 172 17.46 -13.37 -1.35
N CYS A 173 16.94 -14.04 -0.32
CA CYS A 173 15.95 -13.49 0.60
C CYS A 173 16.44 -12.17 1.17
N HIS A 174 17.70 -12.09 1.61
CA HIS A 174 18.23 -10.86 2.20
C HIS A 174 18.34 -9.70 1.19
N ILE A 175 18.84 -9.96 -0.01
CA ILE A 175 19.07 -8.90 -1.01
C ILE A 175 17.76 -8.41 -1.59
N THR A 176 16.93 -9.33 -2.09
CA THR A 176 15.67 -8.97 -2.77
C THR A 176 14.67 -8.36 -1.80
N HIS A 177 14.52 -8.90 -0.57
CA HIS A 177 13.60 -8.32 0.41
C HIS A 177 14.04 -6.93 0.86
N LYS A 178 15.34 -6.69 1.01
CA LYS A 178 15.82 -5.36 1.41
C LYS A 178 15.47 -4.30 0.36
N THR A 179 15.67 -4.62 -0.92
CA THR A 179 15.34 -3.71 -2.02
C THR A 179 13.82 -3.54 -2.15
N TRP A 180 13.06 -4.64 -2.07
CA TRP A 180 11.60 -4.63 -2.08
C TRP A 180 10.99 -3.81 -0.94
N ASP A 181 11.46 -4.02 0.29
CA ASP A 181 11.02 -3.27 1.47
C ASP A 181 11.28 -1.77 1.33
N SER A 182 12.40 -1.39 0.69
CA SER A 182 12.68 0.02 0.42
C SER A 182 11.64 0.60 -0.54
N ILE A 183 11.38 -0.07 -1.66
CA ILE A 183 10.41 0.38 -2.68
C ILE A 183 9.04 0.59 -2.02
N ILE A 184 8.57 -0.37 -1.23
CA ILE A 184 7.27 -0.26 -0.55
C ILE A 184 7.25 0.89 0.45
N LYS A 185 8.30 1.06 1.25
CA LYS A 185 8.37 2.15 2.25
C LYS A 185 8.39 3.52 1.59
N ASP A 186 9.13 3.67 0.49
CA ASP A 186 9.23 4.92 -0.25
C ASP A 186 7.90 5.27 -0.92
N ILE A 187 7.22 4.30 -1.54
CA ILE A 187 5.85 4.48 -2.08
C ILE A 187 4.89 4.86 -0.94
N ARG A 188 4.90 4.14 0.18
CA ARG A 188 4.03 4.46 1.32
C ARG A 188 4.24 5.89 1.81
N LYS A 189 5.49 6.34 1.88
CA LYS A 189 5.86 7.69 2.30
C LYS A 189 5.31 8.75 1.35
N ASN A 190 5.41 8.51 0.04
CA ASN A 190 4.88 9.42 -0.98
C ASN A 190 3.34 9.54 -0.92
N HIS A 191 2.67 8.52 -0.39
CA HIS A 191 1.22 8.49 -0.20
C HIS A 191 0.78 8.89 1.23
N GLU A 192 1.67 9.36 2.11
CA GLU A 192 1.32 9.71 3.51
C GLU A 192 0.19 10.74 3.61
N GLN A 193 0.12 11.69 2.68
CA GLN A 193 -0.93 12.72 2.65
C GLN A 193 -2.21 12.26 1.93
N ASP A 194 -2.10 11.28 1.02
CA ASP A 194 -3.25 10.62 0.40
C ASP A 194 -3.98 9.65 1.35
N ILE A 195 -3.40 9.44 2.55
CA ILE A 195 -3.95 8.65 3.67
C ILE A 195 -4.77 9.54 4.62
N ASP A 196 -5.15 10.77 4.23
CA ASP A 196 -6.20 11.54 4.93
C ASP A 196 -7.60 10.94 4.66
N SER A 197 -7.83 9.70 5.10
CA SER A 197 -9.14 9.03 5.22
C SER A 197 -9.06 7.69 5.99
N ILE A 198 -8.17 7.54 6.97
CA ILE A 198 -8.61 6.84 8.18
C ILE A 198 -9.11 7.96 9.08
N PRO A 199 -10.44 8.10 9.29
CA PRO A 199 -10.91 9.01 10.32
C PRO A 199 -10.21 8.62 11.61
N GLU A 200 -9.49 9.56 12.23
CA GLU A 200 -9.11 9.44 13.64
C GLU A 200 -10.34 9.46 14.57
N ASP A 201 -11.56 9.37 14.03
CA ASP A 201 -12.70 8.85 14.77
C ASP A 201 -12.57 7.33 14.90
N ASP A 202 -11.81 6.90 15.91
CA ASP A 202 -12.28 6.15 17.10
C ASP A 202 -13.48 5.19 16.92
N THR A 203 -13.68 4.59 15.74
CA THR A 203 -14.80 3.67 15.44
C THR A 203 -14.54 2.28 15.99
N ALA A 204 -13.27 1.88 16.08
CA ALA A 204 -12.87 0.73 16.86
C ALA A 204 -12.50 1.22 18.27
N LEU A 205 -13.39 1.01 19.24
CA LEU A 205 -13.05 1.08 20.67
C LEU A 205 -11.68 0.42 20.88
N SER A 206 -10.64 1.22 21.10
CA SER A 206 -9.30 0.68 21.25
C SER A 206 -9.29 -0.30 22.43
N LEU A 207 -8.56 -1.42 22.29
CA LEU A 207 -8.48 -2.45 23.35
C LEU A 207 -8.07 -1.87 24.70
N GLN A 208 -7.35 -0.73 24.69
CA GLN A 208 -7.02 0.06 25.87
C GLN A 208 -8.25 0.70 26.54
N LYS A 209 -9.15 1.34 25.78
CA LYS A 209 -10.42 1.89 26.30
C LYS A 209 -11.33 0.79 26.84
N ILE A 210 -11.41 -0.36 26.15
CA ILE A 210 -12.16 -1.54 26.61
C ILE A 210 -11.59 -2.04 27.95
N ARG A 211 -10.25 -2.13 28.07
CA ARG A 211 -9.59 -2.52 29.33
C ARG A 211 -9.85 -1.53 30.46
N GLN A 212 -9.83 -0.22 30.20
CA GLN A 212 -10.16 0.79 31.21
C GLN A 212 -11.61 0.67 31.71
N ILE A 213 -12.58 0.46 30.81
CA ILE A 213 -13.99 0.26 31.19
C ILE A 213 -14.16 -1.06 31.97
N MET A 214 -13.41 -2.11 31.62
CA MET A 214 -13.40 -3.37 32.37
C MET A 214 -12.84 -3.23 33.79
N ILE A 215 -11.80 -2.40 33.97
CA ILE A 215 -11.12 -2.19 35.26
C ILE A 215 -11.90 -1.21 36.18
N SER A 216 -12.73 -0.33 35.63
CA SER A 216 -13.50 0.64 36.42
C SER A 216 -14.43 -0.03 37.46
N SER A 217 -14.68 0.61 38.59
CA SER A 217 -15.56 0.09 39.64
C SER A 217 -17.03 0.32 39.28
N GLY A 218 -17.73 -0.73 38.85
CA GLY A 218 -19.13 -0.65 38.43
C GLY A 218 -19.76 -2.01 38.14
N ASN A 219 -21.09 -2.05 38.06
CA ASN A 219 -21.86 -3.24 37.72
C ASN A 219 -21.53 -3.71 36.29
N ASN A 220 -21.24 -4.99 36.10
CA ASN A 220 -20.75 -5.53 34.83
C ASN A 220 -21.72 -5.33 33.65
N MET A 221 -23.03 -5.26 33.92
CA MET A 221 -24.02 -4.92 32.89
C MET A 221 -23.84 -3.51 32.35
N ASP A 222 -23.61 -2.55 33.24
CA ASP A 222 -23.50 -1.15 32.84
C ASP A 222 -22.19 -0.92 32.06
N LYS A 223 -21.12 -1.65 32.40
CA LYS A 223 -19.88 -1.70 31.61
C LYS A 223 -20.10 -2.27 30.21
N PHE A 224 -20.86 -3.36 30.10
CA PHE A 224 -21.15 -3.98 28.80
C PHE A 224 -22.03 -3.08 27.94
N ILE A 225 -23.01 -2.41 28.55
CA ILE A 225 -23.84 -1.41 27.87
C ILE A 225 -22.99 -0.22 27.43
N GLU A 226 -22.04 0.24 28.24
CA GLU A 226 -21.13 1.32 27.89
C GLU A 226 -20.20 0.93 26.72
N ILE A 227 -19.65 -0.28 26.72
CA ILE A 227 -18.87 -0.83 25.60
C ILE A 227 -19.73 -0.94 24.34
N PHE A 228 -20.95 -1.47 24.46
CA PHE A 228 -21.89 -1.57 23.34
C PHE A 228 -22.26 -0.20 22.78
N CYS A 229 -22.59 0.77 23.64
CA CYS A 229 -22.93 2.11 23.20
C CYS A 229 -21.75 2.74 22.46
N ASN A 230 -20.55 2.65 23.03
CA ASN A 230 -19.36 3.20 22.42
C ASN A 230 -18.99 2.49 21.10
N SER A 231 -19.21 1.18 20.95
CA SER A 231 -18.96 0.45 19.68
C SER A 231 -19.91 0.86 18.56
N PHE A 232 -21.11 1.33 18.90
CA PHE A 232 -22.10 1.84 17.95
C PHE A 232 -22.11 3.38 17.90
N GLN A 233 -21.05 4.05 18.40
CA GLN A 233 -20.93 5.51 18.48
C GLN A 233 -22.05 6.22 19.28
N LEU A 234 -22.77 5.48 20.11
CA LEU A 234 -23.76 6.01 21.03
C LEU A 234 -23.05 6.55 22.29
N LYS A 235 -23.31 7.81 22.63
CA LYS A 235 -22.75 8.43 23.84
C LYS A 235 -23.48 7.88 25.07
N TYR A 236 -22.91 6.88 25.76
CA TYR A 236 -23.51 6.25 26.94
C TYR A 236 -23.98 7.27 28.01
N LYS A 237 -23.21 8.35 28.21
CA LYS A 237 -23.53 9.43 29.16
C LYS A 237 -24.75 10.30 28.76
N ARG A 238 -25.17 10.26 27.49
CA ARG A 238 -26.33 11.00 26.97
C ARG A 238 -27.63 10.18 26.99
N LEU A 239 -27.57 8.88 27.26
CA LEU A 239 -28.77 8.04 27.40
C LEU A 239 -29.51 8.40 28.70
N SER A 240 -30.83 8.49 28.60
CA SER A 240 -31.73 8.56 29.76
C SER A 240 -31.70 7.25 30.58
N GLU A 241 -32.13 7.31 31.84
CA GLU A 241 -32.19 6.10 32.67
C GLU A 241 -33.20 5.07 32.16
N ASP A 242 -34.28 5.51 31.51
CA ASP A 242 -35.29 4.63 30.92
C ASP A 242 -34.70 3.83 29.73
N GLU A 243 -33.92 4.49 28.87
CA GLU A 243 -33.21 3.84 27.76
C GLU A 243 -32.16 2.85 28.26
N LYS A 244 -31.43 3.19 29.33
CA LYS A 244 -30.49 2.27 29.98
C LYS A 244 -31.22 1.06 30.57
N GLU A 245 -32.40 1.24 31.15
CA GLU A 245 -33.18 0.12 31.69
C GLU A 245 -33.74 -0.79 30.59
N LEU A 246 -34.15 -0.23 29.45
CA LEU A 246 -34.53 -1.00 28.26
C LEU A 246 -33.36 -1.84 27.74
N LEU A 247 -32.16 -1.25 27.60
CA LEU A 247 -30.95 -1.97 27.21
C LEU A 247 -30.61 -3.09 28.22
N ARG A 248 -30.72 -2.82 29.53
CA ARG A 248 -30.54 -3.84 30.57
C ARG A 248 -31.53 -5.00 30.41
N LYS A 249 -32.81 -4.72 30.10
CA LYS A 249 -33.84 -5.75 29.87
C LYS A 249 -33.57 -6.55 28.59
N LEU A 250 -33.13 -5.89 27.52
CA LEU A 250 -32.78 -6.53 26.24
C LEU A 250 -31.59 -7.49 26.40
N PHE A 251 -30.48 -7.01 26.96
CA PHE A 251 -29.28 -7.84 27.12
C PHE A 251 -29.49 -9.02 28.07
N LYS A 252 -30.34 -8.89 29.09
CA LYS A 252 -30.74 -10.02 29.97
C LYS A 252 -31.51 -11.13 29.25
N LYS A 253 -32.13 -10.86 28.09
CA LYS A 253 -32.82 -11.88 27.30
C LYS A 253 -31.86 -12.68 26.41
N SER A 254 -30.64 -12.17 26.15
CA SER A 254 -29.65 -12.85 25.30
C SER A 254 -29.06 -14.10 25.98
N PRO A 255 -29.11 -15.28 25.33
CA PRO A 255 -28.54 -16.51 25.88
C PRO A 255 -27.00 -16.47 25.95
N ILE A 256 -26.35 -15.70 25.07
CA ILE A 256 -24.89 -15.53 25.01
C ILE A 256 -24.38 -14.81 26.27
N ILE A 257 -25.15 -13.82 26.75
CA ILE A 257 -24.82 -13.04 27.94
C ILE A 257 -25.12 -13.81 29.22
N LYS A 258 -26.12 -14.71 29.23
CA LYS A 258 -26.40 -15.59 30.38
C LYS A 258 -25.29 -16.63 30.63
N ASN A 259 -24.61 -17.08 29.57
CA ASN A 259 -23.60 -18.13 29.64
C ASN A 259 -22.15 -17.60 29.76
N SER A 260 -21.93 -16.29 29.73
CA SER A 260 -20.59 -15.68 29.74
C SER A 260 -19.95 -15.54 31.14
N GLY A 261 -20.55 -16.11 32.19
CA GLY A 261 -20.01 -16.07 33.55
C GLY A 261 -20.03 -14.68 34.22
N ILE A 262 -20.62 -13.68 33.57
CA ILE A 262 -20.77 -12.34 34.13
C ILE A 262 -21.88 -12.36 35.19
N ASN A 263 -21.51 -12.33 36.47
CA ASN A 263 -22.48 -12.40 37.57
C ASN A 263 -23.34 -11.12 37.66
N PHE A 264 -24.65 -11.26 37.38
CA PHE A 264 -25.62 -10.16 37.28
C PHE A 264 -26.43 -9.87 38.55
N ARG A 265 -26.03 -10.43 39.69
CA ARG A 265 -26.66 -10.12 40.99
C ARG A 265 -25.86 -9.04 41.70
N LYS A 266 -26.54 -7.93 42.07
CA LYS A 266 -26.04 -6.97 43.06
C LYS A 266 -25.58 -7.76 44.30
N ARG A 267 -24.30 -7.68 44.68
CA ARG A 267 -23.91 -7.94 46.07
C ARG A 267 -24.57 -6.85 46.91
N LYS A 268 -25.74 -7.16 47.48
CA LYS A 268 -26.22 -6.41 48.64
C LYS A 268 -25.17 -6.63 49.74
N LYS A 269 -24.64 -5.55 50.31
CA LYS A 269 -24.12 -5.60 51.68
C LYS A 269 -25.31 -5.83 52.61
#